data_AF-A0A0P1ALK4-F1
#
_entry.id   AF-A0A0P1ALK4-F1
#
_cell.length_a   1.000
_cell.length_b   1.000
_cell.length_c   1.000
_cell.angle_alpha   90.00
_cell.angle_beta   90.00
_cell.angle_gamma   90.00
#
_symmetry.space_group_name_H-M   'P 1'
#
loop_
_entity.id
_entity.type
_entity.pdbx_description
1 polymer ?
#
loop_
_entity_poly.entity_id
_entity_poly.type
_entity_poly.pdbx_seq_one_letter_code
_entity_poly.pdbx_strand_id
1 'polypeptide(L)'
;MTDERSLYDQFSDLIGHPTHVKLRNGTYTYGILYCIDPETDHVALLCPSGHESMSYNMNVVFAHNIYDIEKWGHEDMNISTLAALQQKLKEGLNSIE
;
A
#
# COMPACT_ATOMS: atom_id res chain seq x y z
N MET A 1 -17.90 24.34 -7.35
CA MET A 1 -16.98 23.59 -6.49
C MET A 1 -17.09 22.16 -6.95
N THR A 2 -16.11 21.65 -7.68
CA THR A 2 -16.05 20.23 -7.99
C THR A 2 -15.80 19.52 -6.68
N ASP A 3 -16.74 18.67 -6.25
CA ASP A 3 -16.52 17.70 -5.18
C ASP A 3 -15.28 16.89 -5.56
N GLU A 4 -14.14 17.23 -4.99
CA GLU A 4 -12.99 16.34 -5.00
C GLU A 4 -13.44 15.12 -4.21
N ARG A 5 -13.71 14.01 -4.92
CA ARG A 5 -14.07 12.75 -4.28
C ARG A 5 -12.93 12.38 -3.32
N SER A 6 -13.28 11.90 -2.12
CA SER A 6 -12.30 11.42 -1.15
C SER A 6 -11.41 10.33 -1.78
N LEU A 7 -10.14 10.26 -1.37
CA LEU A 7 -9.25 9.17 -1.79
C LEU A 7 -9.77 7.82 -1.26
N TYR A 8 -10.35 7.80 -0.06
CA TYR A 8 -10.99 6.60 0.49
C TYR A 8 -12.08 6.06 -0.43
N ASP A 9 -13.01 6.91 -0.85
CA ASP A 9 -14.14 6.52 -1.71
C ASP A 9 -13.67 6.01 -3.08
N GLN A 10 -12.56 6.54 -3.60
CA GLN A 10 -12.04 6.19 -4.92
C GLN A 10 -11.19 4.92 -4.92
N PHE A 11 -10.43 4.68 -3.83
CA PHE A 11 -9.35 3.70 -3.84
C PHE A 11 -9.42 2.67 -2.72
N SER A 12 -10.51 2.64 -1.93
CA SER A 12 -10.70 1.63 -0.87
C SER A 12 -10.64 0.18 -1.38
N ASP A 13 -11.08 -0.08 -2.61
CA ASP A 13 -10.97 -1.40 -3.26
C ASP A 13 -9.53 -1.85 -3.50
N LEU A 14 -8.56 -0.94 -3.44
CA LEU A 14 -7.14 -1.25 -3.60
C LEU A 14 -6.48 -1.63 -2.26
N ILE A 15 -7.16 -1.46 -1.12
CA ILE A 15 -6.61 -1.80 0.20
C ILE A 15 -6.26 -3.30 0.24
N GLY A 16 -5.05 -3.59 0.69
CA GLY A 16 -4.45 -4.93 0.73
C GLY A 16 -3.72 -5.34 -0.55
N HIS A 17 -3.77 -4.54 -1.61
CA HIS A 17 -3.09 -4.82 -2.87
C HIS A 17 -1.77 -4.04 -3.02
N PRO A 18 -0.80 -4.58 -3.79
CA PRO A 18 0.32 -3.82 -4.29
C PRO A 18 -0.16 -2.63 -5.12
N THR A 19 0.36 -1.44 -4.82
CA THR A 19 -0.05 -0.17 -5.44
C THR A 19 1.14 0.73 -5.70
N HIS A 20 1.04 1.54 -6.76
CA HIS A 20 1.82 2.76 -6.92
C HIS A 20 1.01 3.93 -6.39
N VAL A 21 1.65 4.79 -5.60
CA VAL A 21 1.11 6.11 -5.27
C VAL A 21 1.96 7.14 -5.99
N LYS A 22 1.34 7.86 -6.93
CA LYS A 22 1.96 8.96 -7.66
C LYS A 22 1.80 10.24 -6.86
N LEU A 23 2.89 10.93 -6.62
CA LEU A 23 2.93 12.16 -5.85
C LEU A 23 2.88 13.39 -6.76
N ARG A 24 2.38 14.51 -6.23
CA ARG A 24 2.25 15.78 -6.97
C ARG A 24 3.57 16.39 -7.41
N ASN A 25 4.67 16.05 -6.74
CA ASN A 25 6.03 16.44 -7.14
C ASN A 25 6.60 15.60 -8.30
N GLY A 26 5.81 14.66 -8.85
CA GLY A 26 6.21 13.79 -9.95
C GLY A 26 6.93 12.51 -9.53
N THR A 27 7.23 12.32 -8.24
CA THR A 27 7.82 11.06 -7.75
C THR A 27 6.74 10.03 -7.47
N TYR A 28 7.16 8.78 -7.26
CA TYR A 28 6.29 7.67 -6.92
C TYR A 28 6.81 6.95 -5.68
N THR A 29 5.88 6.35 -4.94
CA THR A 29 6.19 5.37 -3.90
C THR A 29 5.40 4.10 -4.18
N TYR A 30 5.96 2.96 -3.80
CA TYR A 30 5.40 1.65 -4.06
C TYR A 30 5.28 0.87 -2.76
N GLY A 31 4.22 0.09 -2.64
CA GLY A 31 3.98 -0.74 -1.48
C GLY A 31 2.60 -1.36 -1.50
N ILE A 32 2.30 -2.15 -0.48
CA ILE A 32 0.95 -2.67 -0.26
C ILE A 32 0.14 -1.54 0.38
N LEU A 33 -0.98 -1.17 -0.23
CA LEU A 33 -1.92 -0.21 0.36
C LEU A 33 -2.49 -0.79 1.65
N TYR A 34 -2.08 -0.28 2.81
CA TYR A 34 -2.49 -0.82 4.10
C TYR A 34 -3.81 -0.23 4.57
N CYS A 35 -3.94 1.08 4.49
CA CYS A 35 -5.19 1.79 4.77
C CYS A 35 -5.19 3.17 4.12
N ILE A 36 -6.41 3.70 3.99
CA ILE A 36 -6.68 5.11 3.73
C ILE A 36 -7.50 5.59 4.93
N ASP A 37 -7.09 6.68 5.56
CA ASP A 37 -7.84 7.32 6.62
C ASP A 37 -9.08 8.02 6.02
N PRO A 38 -10.32 7.63 6.38
CA PRO A 38 -11.54 8.22 5.81
C PRO A 38 -11.77 9.68 6.23
N GLU A 39 -11.11 10.18 7.29
CA GLU A 39 -11.25 11.57 7.74
C GLU A 39 -10.22 12.48 7.07
N THR A 40 -8.99 12.00 6.88
CA THR A 40 -7.86 12.82 6.43
C THR A 40 -7.35 12.48 5.03
N ASP A 41 -7.86 11.41 4.43
CA ASP A 41 -7.39 10.81 3.18
C ASP A 41 -5.89 10.47 3.17
N HIS A 42 -5.26 10.42 4.35
CA HIS A 42 -3.86 10.01 4.46
C HIS A 42 -3.73 8.52 4.16
N VAL A 43 -2.67 8.16 3.46
CA VAL A 43 -2.46 6.81 2.96
C VAL A 43 -1.29 6.17 3.67
N ALA A 44 -1.47 4.96 4.19
CA ALA A 44 -0.39 4.14 4.72
C ALA A 44 -0.04 3.02 3.73
N LEU A 45 1.25 2.90 3.42
CA LEU A 45 1.81 1.84 2.58
C LEU A 45 2.75 0.96 3.40
N LEU A 46 2.66 -0.35 3.21
CA LEU A 46 3.70 -1.29 3.63
C LEU A 46 4.70 -1.43 2.48
N CYS A 47 5.89 -0.85 2.66
CA CYS A 47 6.96 -0.85 1.68
C CYS A 47 7.99 -1.93 2.04
N PRO A 48 8.34 -2.85 1.12
CA PRO A 48 9.40 -3.83 1.36
C PRO A 48 10.73 -3.12 1.68
N SER A 49 11.41 -3.51 2.75
CA SER A 49 12.68 -2.92 3.18
C SER A 49 13.87 -3.79 2.80
N GLY A 50 14.29 -3.78 1.52
CA GLY A 50 15.55 -4.40 1.09
C GLY A 50 15.66 -5.92 1.36
N HIS A 51 16.90 -6.44 1.32
CA HIS A 51 17.31 -7.84 1.08
C HIS A 51 16.64 -8.99 1.85
N GLU A 52 15.81 -8.74 2.86
CA GLU A 52 15.14 -9.77 3.65
C GLU A 52 13.65 -9.85 3.28
N SER A 53 13.23 -11.03 2.83
CA SER A 53 11.91 -11.34 2.24
C SER A 53 10.70 -11.12 3.16
N MET A 54 10.90 -10.67 4.40
CA MET A 54 9.86 -10.47 5.41
C MET A 54 9.92 -9.12 6.14
N SER A 55 10.82 -8.22 5.76
CA SER A 55 10.89 -6.89 6.40
C SER A 55 10.09 -5.86 5.59
N TYR A 56 9.21 -5.14 6.29
CA TYR A 56 8.39 -4.06 5.72
C TYR A 56 8.48 -2.83 6.61
N ASN A 57 8.66 -1.67 5.98
CA ASN A 57 8.51 -0.37 6.62
C ASN A 57 7.13 0.20 6.33
N MET A 58 6.55 0.91 7.29
CA MET A 58 5.32 1.67 7.08
C MET A 58 5.67 3.09 6.62
N ASN A 59 5.19 3.46 5.44
CA ASN A 59 5.29 4.81 4.90
C ASN A 59 3.92 5.47 4.90
N VAL A 60 3.80 6.63 5.53
CA VAL A 60 2.58 7.44 5.52
C VAL A 60 2.73 8.58 4.52
N VAL A 61 1.77 8.71 3.60
CA VAL A 61 1.71 9.73 2.57
C VAL A 61 0.52 10.64 2.86
N PHE A 62 0.79 11.93 3.04
CA PHE A 62 -0.26 12.92 3.26
C PHE A 62 -1.09 13.16 2.00
N ALA A 63 -2.41 13.20 2.15
CA ALA A 63 -3.39 13.32 1.05
C ALA A 63 -3.07 14.43 0.05
N HIS A 64 -2.69 15.62 0.54
CA HIS A 64 -2.40 16.78 -0.30
C HIS A 64 -1.17 16.57 -1.22
N ASN A 65 -0.33 15.57 -0.96
CA ASN A 65 0.80 15.22 -1.82
C ASN A 65 0.47 14.12 -2.82
N ILE A 66 -0.69 13.48 -2.71
CA ILE A 66 -1.13 12.42 -3.61
C ILE A 66 -1.75 13.05 -4.85
N TYR A 67 -1.31 12.54 -6.01
CA TYR A 67 -1.88 12.84 -7.31
C TYR A 67 -2.79 11.71 -7.77
N ASP A 68 -2.33 10.46 -7.66
CA ASP A 68 -3.09 9.29 -8.11
C ASP A 68 -2.64 8.01 -7.39
N ILE A 69 -3.50 6.98 -7.38
CA ILE A 69 -3.23 5.65 -6.82
C ILE A 69 -3.63 4.59 -7.84
N GLU A 70 -2.67 3.76 -8.22
CA GLU A 70 -2.87 2.71 -9.21
C GLU A 70 -2.49 1.34 -8.63
N LYS A 71 -3.24 0.30 -8.99
CA LYS A 71 -2.87 -1.08 -8.66
C LYS A 71 -1.60 -1.46 -9.43
N TRP A 72 -0.57 -1.92 -8.73
CA TRP A 72 0.66 -2.43 -9.37
C TRP A 72 0.36 -3.80 -10.00
N GLY A 73 0.62 -3.93 -11.30
CA GLY A 73 0.36 -5.15 -12.09
C GLY A 73 1.25 -6.34 -11.71
N HIS A 74 0.67 -7.53 -11.72
CA HIS A 74 1.20 -8.78 -11.16
C HIS A 74 2.49 -9.34 -11.80
N GLU A 75 3.01 -8.71 -12.87
CA GLU A 75 4.02 -9.31 -13.74
C GLU A 75 5.47 -8.90 -13.41
N ASP A 76 5.68 -7.76 -12.72
CA ASP A 76 7.03 -7.17 -12.63
C ASP A 76 7.72 -7.26 -11.26
N MET A 77 7.04 -7.57 -10.14
CA MET A 77 7.72 -7.75 -8.85
C MET A 77 7.03 -8.71 -7.87
N ASN A 78 7.88 -9.36 -7.06
CA ASN A 78 7.59 -10.34 -6.02
C ASN A 78 6.87 -9.76 -4.77
N ILE A 79 6.09 -8.67 -4.92
CA ILE A 79 5.38 -8.04 -3.80
C ILE A 79 4.08 -8.81 -3.57
N SER A 80 4.02 -9.50 -2.42
CA SER A 80 2.84 -10.25 -1.99
C SER A 80 1.71 -9.29 -1.60
N THR A 81 0.45 -9.70 -1.76
CA THR A 81 -0.70 -8.98 -1.17
C THR A 81 -0.63 -9.03 0.37
N LEU A 82 -1.38 -8.15 1.05
CA LEU A 82 -1.46 -8.18 2.51
C LEU A 82 -1.96 -9.53 3.03
N ALA A 83 -2.96 -10.13 2.36
CA ALA A 83 -3.47 -11.45 2.70
C ALA A 83 -2.39 -12.54 2.57
N ALA A 84 -1.59 -12.51 1.51
CA ALA A 84 -0.49 -13.43 1.33
C ALA A 84 0.64 -13.23 2.37
N LEU A 85 0.91 -11.98 2.77
CA LEU A 85 1.86 -11.68 3.85
C LEU A 85 1.36 -12.23 5.20
N GLN A 86 0.09 -12.01 5.53
CA GLN A 86 -0.53 -12.53 6.75
C GLN A 86 -0.54 -14.06 6.80
N GLN A 87 -0.74 -14.73 5.65
CA GLN A 87 -0.67 -16.18 5.56
C GLN A 87 0.76 -16.68 5.84
N LYS A 88 1.78 -16.09 5.20
CA LYS A 88 3.19 -16.46 5.43
C LYS A 88 3.60 -16.30 6.89
N LEU A 89 3.13 -15.23 7.55
CA LEU A 89 3.38 -15.00 8.98
C LEU A 89 2.77 -16.11 9.84
N LYS A 90 1.54 -16.55 9.53
CA LYS A 90 0.89 -17.68 10.23
C LYS A 90 1.66 -18.98 10.03
N GLU A 91 2.11 -19.26 8.81
CA GLU A 91 2.89 -20.47 8.50
C GLU A 91 4.25 -20.48 9.21
N GLY A 92 4.94 -19.33 9.26
CA GLY A 92 6.20 -19.19 9.99
C GLY A 92 6.05 -19.34 11.51
N LEU A 93 4.96 -18.86 12.09
CA LEU A 93 4.66 -19.02 13.53
C LEU A 93 4.35 -20.48 13.88
N ASN A 94 3.61 -21.19 13.03
CA ASN A 94 3.25 -22.60 13.23
C ASN A 94 4.42 -23.57 13.01
N SER A 95 5.53 -23.10 12.45
CA SER A 95 6.74 -23.92 12.21
C SER A 95 7.69 -23.95 13.42
N ILE A 96 7.31 -23.31 14.54
CA ILE A 96 8.11 -23.18 15.78
C ILE A 96 7.56 -24.10 16.90
N GLU A 97 6.47 -24.84 16.65
CA GLU A 97 5.95 -25.91 17.54
C GLU A 97 6.44 -27.30 17.12
#